data_AF-S3B3E5-F1
#
_entry.id   AF-S3B3E5-F1
#
_cell.length_a   1.000
_cell.length_b   1.000
_cell.length_c   1.000
_cell.angle_alpha   90.00
_cell.angle_beta   90.00
_cell.angle_gamma   90.00
#
_symmetry.space_group_name_H-M   'P 1'
#
loop_
_entity.id
_entity.type
_entity.pdbx_description
1 polymer ?
#
loop_
_entity_poly.entity_id
_entity_poly.type
_entity_poly.pdbx_seq_one_letter_code
_entity_poly.pdbx_strand_id
1 'polypeptide(L)'
;MSQHALTHAGARAVALRLAVAALELWTERARCAAAQRPPDLLGGSLQVPGPSGEAGRGRPVEFPSDPGVPVLARLVAAMGDTEAANVAARACAVWARGAGRGPGHRGLYDGGLAGTLVGLRQGAVLHPALHPVADRLRERLLDQPNGALRGRAEPNSSGPRPAGPGPARPGDRPGPPGTGGAVRPAGPPGPVRPRTGGDGRPAAPGAGDRYAAPGTGDRPFPSGTTDPFRPANGGTAPSGSGGLPLSGTGGPAPSGNGGPPPPRNGGPASSRNGRPGAAGSGGPAPNGADTATPPGARPAPPQATGPGAGRPAGGGDGHPAPPVENVAGRRGAGLALVGDVRYGAVRFPDYDLILGPSGLLLAFVVDDAVRGTEGEGYGRYAAQLAQLCGEEGLPGLRAHYPDHPLLGWLHGRINTGMGHGAAGVVAALSAVVRRLGPRADLVSALRYACRWLRGESFDDARDIRTWAGCGLDGERRPPGAHARQAWCYGTPGVSWALWEAGEVLGDRDLADWAGAAFTSFADGFHEGFHLFGDDPGDRLGLCHGAAGVLAVADAVRRCGGPPAGAVLVERMLSHLVAHEEELWQLARERCGLLGGAGGVLAAMLTATGGDRSWLPCLGLR
;
A
#
# COMPACT_ATOMS: atom_id res chain seq x y z
N MET A 1 31.71 9.62 17.02
CA MET A 1 30.77 9.30 18.12
C MET A 1 30.31 7.88 17.91
N SER A 2 30.42 6.99 18.89
CA SER A 2 29.85 5.64 18.76
C SER A 2 28.34 5.76 18.71
N GLN A 3 27.71 5.34 17.61
CA GLN A 3 26.27 5.12 17.59
C GLN A 3 25.99 3.98 18.58
N HIS A 4 25.39 4.29 19.73
CA HIS A 4 24.83 3.26 20.57
C HIS A 4 23.77 2.52 19.75
N ALA A 5 23.93 1.21 19.60
CA ALA A 5 22.98 0.37 18.88
C ALA A 5 21.58 0.58 19.49
N LEU A 6 20.67 1.15 18.70
CA LEU A 6 19.32 1.44 19.15
C LEU A 6 18.60 0.12 19.43
N THR A 7 18.31 -0.16 20.69
CA THR A 7 17.58 -1.37 21.05
C THR A 7 16.13 -1.27 20.58
N HIS A 8 15.52 -2.41 20.21
CA HIS A 8 14.08 -2.48 19.93
C HIS A 8 13.22 -1.90 21.08
N ALA A 9 13.69 -2.00 22.33
CA ALA A 9 13.05 -1.40 23.50
C ALA A 9 13.10 0.14 23.46
N GLY A 10 14.24 0.72 23.07
CA GLY A 10 14.37 2.18 22.87
C GLY A 10 13.46 2.69 21.76
N ALA A 11 13.45 2.03 20.60
CA ALA A 11 12.56 2.37 19.49
C ALA A 11 11.07 2.26 19.87
N ARG A 12 10.69 1.22 20.62
CA ARG A 12 9.34 1.06 21.18
C ARG A 12 8.96 2.19 22.13
N ALA A 13 9.85 2.59 23.03
CA ALA A 13 9.58 3.64 24.01
C ALA A 13 9.37 5.01 23.35
N VAL A 14 10.16 5.35 22.33
CA VAL A 14 9.97 6.55 21.50
C VAL A 14 8.62 6.50 20.78
N ALA A 15 8.35 5.41 20.05
CA ALA A 15 7.10 5.26 19.29
C ALA A 15 5.85 5.33 20.18
N LEU A 16 5.87 4.68 21.35
CA LEU A 16 4.73 4.68 22.28
C LEU A 16 4.46 6.07 22.88
N ARG A 17 5.50 6.79 23.32
CA ARG A 17 5.39 8.16 23.83
C ARG A 17 4.78 9.10 22.78
N LEU A 18 5.30 9.06 21.55
CA LEU A 18 4.78 9.86 20.45
C LEU A 18 3.35 9.47 20.08
N ALA A 19 3.01 8.18 20.12
CA ALA A 19 1.68 7.68 19.79
C ALA A 19 0.59 8.13 20.78
N VAL A 20 0.88 8.10 22.09
CA VAL A 20 -0.02 8.64 23.12
C VAL A 20 -0.27 10.13 22.85
N ALA A 21 0.79 10.93 22.72
CA ALA A 21 0.67 12.37 22.49
C ALA A 21 -0.02 12.73 21.16
N ALA A 22 0.22 11.96 20.09
CA ALA A 22 -0.47 12.11 18.81
C ALA A 22 -1.98 11.83 18.91
N LEU A 23 -2.39 10.80 19.65
CA LEU A 23 -3.79 10.46 19.87
C LEU A 23 -4.51 11.53 20.71
N GLU A 24 -3.86 12.09 21.74
CA GLU A 24 -4.44 13.19 22.53
C GLU A 24 -4.63 14.45 21.70
N LEU A 25 -3.58 14.88 20.98
CA LEU A 25 -3.64 16.05 20.11
C LEU A 25 -4.70 15.89 19.02
N TRP A 26 -4.76 14.71 18.39
CA TRP A 26 -5.80 14.39 17.41
C TRP A 26 -7.21 14.49 18.03
N THR A 27 -7.40 13.92 19.22
CA THR A 27 -8.68 13.93 19.95
C THR A 27 -9.16 15.34 20.21
N GLU A 28 -8.27 16.24 20.62
CA GLU A 28 -8.63 17.63 20.91
C GLU A 28 -9.00 18.41 19.64
N ARG A 29 -8.20 18.29 18.57
CA ARG A 29 -8.53 18.88 17.26
C ARG A 29 -9.91 18.41 16.76
N ALA A 30 -10.19 17.11 16.88
CA ALA A 30 -11.45 16.53 16.44
C ALA A 30 -12.66 17.02 17.26
N ARG A 31 -12.49 17.27 18.57
CA ARG A 31 -13.52 17.89 19.43
C ARG A 31 -13.77 19.34 19.08
N CYS A 32 -12.71 20.14 18.94
CA CYS A 32 -12.80 21.53 18.49
C CYS A 32 -13.51 21.65 17.14
N ALA A 33 -13.12 20.83 16.16
CA ALA A 33 -13.75 20.79 14.84
C ALA A 33 -15.22 20.33 14.88
N ALA A 34 -15.61 19.47 15.82
CA ALA A 34 -17.00 19.08 16.02
C ALA A 34 -17.84 20.20 16.66
N ALA A 35 -17.28 20.95 17.62
CA ALA A 35 -17.94 22.07 18.29
C ALA A 35 -18.13 23.29 17.37
N GLN A 36 -17.28 23.46 16.37
CA GLN A 36 -17.35 24.56 15.39
C GLN A 36 -18.32 24.30 14.22
N ARG A 37 -18.92 23.11 14.12
CA ARG A 37 -19.87 22.81 13.03
C ARG A 37 -21.23 23.46 13.29
N PRO A 38 -21.78 24.24 12.34
CA PRO A 38 -23.14 24.77 12.44
C PRO A 38 -24.16 23.63 12.57
N PRO A 39 -25.16 23.73 13.46
CA PRO A 39 -26.17 22.69 13.65
C PRO A 39 -27.03 22.44 12.39
N ASP A 40 -27.20 23.45 11.53
CA ASP A 40 -28.20 23.43 10.46
C ASP A 40 -27.75 22.72 9.16
N LEU A 41 -26.48 22.28 9.07
CA LEU A 41 -25.95 21.60 7.88
C LEU A 41 -26.09 20.07 7.90
N LEU A 42 -26.77 19.50 8.90
CA LEU A 42 -26.89 18.05 9.08
C LEU A 42 -27.68 17.30 7.98
N GLY A 43 -28.38 18.01 7.09
CA GLY A 43 -29.10 17.43 5.94
C GLY A 43 -28.38 17.58 4.58
N GLY A 44 -27.33 18.40 4.50
CA GLY A 44 -26.63 18.67 3.25
C GLY A 44 -25.56 17.63 2.95
N SER A 45 -25.61 17.00 1.77
CA SER A 45 -24.46 16.25 1.26
C SER A 45 -23.29 17.23 1.12
N LEU A 46 -22.24 17.07 1.94
CA LEU A 46 -21.01 17.86 1.82
C LEU A 46 -20.43 17.64 0.42
N GLN A 47 -20.64 18.60 -0.48
CA GLN A 47 -19.89 18.68 -1.72
C GLN A 47 -18.44 18.95 -1.33
N VAL A 48 -17.61 17.91 -1.44
CA VAL A 48 -16.16 18.07 -1.42
C VAL A 48 -15.81 19.00 -2.59
N PRO A 49 -15.10 20.13 -2.35
CA PRO A 49 -14.71 21.02 -3.44
C PRO A 49 -13.97 20.24 -4.53
N GLY A 50 -14.35 20.45 -5.79
CA GLY A 50 -13.71 19.78 -6.92
C GLY A 50 -12.21 20.10 -6.96
N PRO A 51 -11.37 19.20 -7.52
CA PRO A 51 -9.90 19.35 -7.53
C PRO A 51 -9.37 20.48 -8.44
N SER A 52 -10.22 21.41 -8.86
CA SER A 52 -9.95 22.41 -9.89
C SER A 52 -9.97 23.83 -9.31
N GLY A 53 -8.79 24.43 -9.14
CA GLY A 53 -8.62 25.88 -9.16
C GLY A 53 -8.68 26.62 -7.82
N GLU A 54 -7.67 26.42 -6.96
CA GLU A 54 -6.75 27.47 -6.46
C GLU A 54 -5.97 26.94 -5.25
N ALA A 55 -4.64 26.98 -5.33
CA ALA A 55 -3.75 26.48 -4.29
C ALA A 55 -3.57 27.46 -3.11
N GLY A 56 -4.69 27.92 -2.55
CA GLY A 56 -4.68 28.40 -1.17
C GLY A 56 -4.17 27.26 -0.29
N ARG A 57 -3.21 27.55 0.61
CA ARG A 57 -2.61 26.56 1.53
C ARG A 57 -3.57 26.15 2.66
N GLY A 58 -4.80 25.80 2.30
CA GLY A 58 -5.75 25.18 3.21
C GLY A 58 -5.17 23.86 3.70
N ARG A 59 -5.20 23.63 5.01
CA ARG A 59 -4.75 22.35 5.59
C ARG A 59 -5.49 21.19 4.92
N PRO A 60 -4.79 20.12 4.49
CA PRO A 60 -5.45 18.96 3.91
C PRO A 60 -6.49 18.43 4.88
N VAL A 61 -7.72 18.24 4.40
CA VAL A 61 -8.84 17.79 5.23
C VAL A 61 -8.60 16.34 5.64
N GLU A 62 -8.32 16.12 6.91
CA GLU A 62 -8.17 14.79 7.47
C GLU A 62 -9.50 14.03 7.37
N PHE A 63 -9.54 12.97 6.55
CA PHE A 63 -10.77 12.22 6.29
C PHE A 63 -11.25 11.53 7.57
N PRO A 64 -12.49 11.79 8.06
CA PRO A 64 -13.01 11.22 9.32
C PRO A 64 -13.19 9.69 9.34
N SER A 65 -12.79 9.01 8.26
CA SER A 65 -13.04 7.60 7.97
C SER A 65 -11.74 6.84 7.63
N ASP A 66 -10.58 7.49 7.75
CA ASP A 66 -9.28 6.82 7.65
C ASP A 66 -9.02 5.94 8.89
N PRO A 67 -8.48 4.72 8.74
CA PRO A 67 -8.26 3.77 9.85
C PRO A 67 -7.04 4.07 10.74
N GLY A 68 -6.21 5.08 10.46
CA GLY A 68 -4.96 5.35 11.16
C GLY A 68 -5.14 5.54 12.68
N VAL A 69 -6.14 6.32 13.08
CA VAL A 69 -6.44 6.60 14.50
C VAL A 69 -6.86 5.33 15.27
N PRO A 70 -7.87 4.54 14.86
CA PRO A 70 -8.23 3.31 15.57
C PRO A 70 -7.14 2.21 15.51
N VAL A 71 -6.35 2.13 14.43
CA VAL A 71 -5.17 1.23 14.35
C VAL A 71 -4.14 1.63 15.42
N LEU A 72 -3.75 2.91 15.47
CA LEU A 72 -2.78 3.39 16.46
C LEU A 72 -3.32 3.23 17.89
N ALA A 73 -4.60 3.53 18.11
CA ALA A 73 -5.25 3.37 19.42
C ALA A 73 -5.17 1.91 19.93
N ARG A 74 -5.49 0.92 19.09
CA ARG A 74 -5.35 -0.51 19.48
C ARG A 74 -3.92 -0.85 19.88
N LEU A 75 -2.93 -0.40 19.11
CA LEU A 75 -1.52 -0.66 19.40
C LEU A 75 -1.07 -0.01 20.71
N VAL A 76 -1.44 1.25 20.94
CA VAL A 76 -1.12 1.97 22.19
C VAL A 76 -1.76 1.28 23.40
N ALA A 77 -3.03 0.88 23.31
CA ALA A 77 -3.71 0.18 24.40
C ALA A 77 -3.15 -1.23 24.68
N ALA A 78 -2.66 -1.93 23.66
CA ALA A 78 -2.07 -3.25 23.81
C ALA A 78 -0.61 -3.22 24.32
N MET A 79 0.11 -2.11 24.15
CA MET A 79 1.55 -2.01 24.42
C MET A 79 1.93 -1.04 25.54
N GLY A 80 1.03 -0.15 25.94
CA GLY A 80 1.23 0.83 27.01
C GLY A 80 0.62 0.43 28.35
N ASP A 81 0.56 1.40 29.26
CA ASP A 81 -0.07 1.27 30.57
C ASP A 81 -1.57 1.67 30.55
N THR A 82 -2.18 1.68 31.73
CA THR A 82 -3.59 2.06 31.91
C THR A 82 -3.90 3.49 31.44
N GLU A 83 -2.95 4.44 31.53
CA GLU A 83 -3.17 5.81 31.09
C GLU A 83 -3.14 5.90 29.56
N ALA A 84 -2.15 5.26 28.93
CA ALA A 84 -2.07 5.12 27.48
C ALA A 84 -3.30 4.40 26.90
N ALA A 85 -3.79 3.34 27.54
CA ALA A 85 -5.02 2.65 27.15
C ALA A 85 -6.27 3.55 27.26
N ASN A 86 -6.34 4.39 28.30
CA ASN A 86 -7.42 5.37 28.45
C ASN A 86 -7.37 6.47 27.36
N VAL A 87 -6.18 6.94 26.98
CA VAL A 87 -5.99 7.86 25.85
C VAL A 87 -6.50 7.24 24.55
N ALA A 88 -6.05 6.01 24.25
CA ALA A 88 -6.46 5.25 23.07
C ALA A 88 -7.98 5.05 23.01
N ALA A 89 -8.60 4.65 24.12
CA ALA A 89 -10.05 4.49 24.19
C ALA A 89 -10.79 5.81 23.93
N ARG A 90 -10.34 6.95 24.49
CA ARG A 90 -10.93 8.27 24.22
C ARG A 90 -10.81 8.67 22.74
N ALA A 91 -9.64 8.48 22.13
CA ALA A 91 -9.40 8.82 20.73
C ALA A 91 -10.30 7.99 19.80
N CYS A 92 -10.35 6.67 20.01
CA CYS A 92 -11.22 5.78 19.26
C CYS A 92 -12.72 6.16 19.38
N ALA A 93 -13.17 6.53 20.59
CA ALA A 93 -14.55 6.97 20.84
C ALA A 93 -14.91 8.33 20.21
N VAL A 94 -13.93 9.18 19.90
CA VAL A 94 -14.13 10.42 19.15
C VAL A 94 -14.13 10.13 17.65
N TRP A 95 -13.20 9.31 17.16
CA TRP A 95 -13.16 8.84 15.76
C TRP A 95 -14.47 8.15 15.34
N ALA A 96 -15.00 7.26 16.18
CA ALA A 96 -16.23 6.52 15.87
C ALA A 96 -17.48 7.40 15.65
N ARG A 97 -17.50 8.64 16.14
CA ARG A 97 -18.60 9.61 15.90
C ARG A 97 -18.54 10.24 14.49
N GLY A 98 -17.34 10.24 13.90
CA GLY A 98 -17.05 10.69 12.55
C GLY A 98 -16.96 9.57 11.51
N ALA A 99 -16.79 8.32 11.93
CA ALA A 99 -16.72 7.16 11.05
C ALA A 99 -17.90 7.09 10.06
N GLY A 100 -17.61 6.84 8.78
CA GLY A 100 -18.59 6.86 7.69
C GLY A 100 -18.98 8.25 7.18
N ARG A 101 -18.57 9.34 7.83
CA ARG A 101 -18.71 10.72 7.32
C ARG A 101 -17.54 11.06 6.39
N GLY A 102 -17.47 10.37 5.26
CA GLY A 102 -16.47 10.57 4.20
C GLY A 102 -17.12 10.61 2.81
N PRO A 103 -16.33 10.59 1.72
CA PRO A 103 -16.86 10.59 0.36
C PRO A 103 -17.68 9.33 -0.01
N GLY A 104 -17.67 8.30 0.85
CA GLY A 104 -18.58 7.15 0.74
C GLY A 104 -18.26 6.16 -0.38
N HIS A 105 -17.11 6.31 -1.04
CA HIS A 105 -16.59 5.32 -1.99
C HIS A 105 -16.19 4.02 -1.26
N ARG A 106 -16.02 2.91 -2.00
CA ARG A 106 -15.76 1.60 -1.40
C ARG A 106 -14.30 1.32 -1.05
N GLY A 107 -13.39 2.24 -1.39
CA GLY A 107 -11.96 2.08 -1.21
C GLY A 107 -11.52 1.85 0.23
N LEU A 108 -10.29 1.39 0.36
CA LEU A 108 -9.63 1.15 1.64
C LEU A 108 -9.11 2.45 2.27
N TYR A 109 -8.77 3.44 1.45
CA TYR A 109 -8.20 4.72 1.88
C TYR A 109 -9.05 5.91 1.41
N ASP A 110 -8.54 7.14 1.56
CA ASP A 110 -9.20 8.39 1.16
C ASP A 110 -10.64 8.55 1.72
N GLY A 111 -10.85 8.09 2.95
CA GLY A 111 -12.14 8.10 3.63
C GLY A 111 -13.18 7.11 3.08
N GLY A 112 -12.73 6.06 2.40
CA GLY A 112 -13.58 4.99 1.88
C GLY A 112 -14.16 4.07 2.96
N LEU A 113 -15.21 3.34 2.57
CA LEU A 113 -15.99 2.49 3.46
C LEU A 113 -15.25 1.21 3.89
N ALA A 114 -14.32 0.68 3.09
CA ALA A 114 -13.47 -0.44 3.52
C ALA A 114 -12.47 0.00 4.60
N GLY A 115 -11.90 1.21 4.50
CA GLY A 115 -11.12 1.83 5.56
C GLY A 115 -11.92 2.06 6.84
N THR A 116 -13.17 2.50 6.68
CA THR A 116 -14.11 2.62 7.81
C THR A 116 -14.37 1.27 8.48
N LEU A 117 -14.58 0.19 7.71
CA LEU A 117 -14.78 -1.16 8.23
C LEU A 117 -13.57 -1.64 9.04
N VAL A 118 -12.35 -1.47 8.50
CA VAL A 118 -11.11 -1.75 9.22
C VAL A 118 -11.06 -0.96 10.52
N GLY A 119 -11.27 0.35 10.48
CA GLY A 119 -11.22 1.21 11.66
C GLY A 119 -12.23 0.82 12.73
N LEU A 120 -13.45 0.41 12.34
CA LEU A 120 -14.45 -0.09 13.27
C LEU A 120 -14.05 -1.44 13.90
N ARG A 121 -13.47 -2.37 13.13
CA ARG A 121 -12.97 -3.66 13.66
C ARG A 121 -11.79 -3.47 14.62
N GLN A 122 -10.86 -2.57 14.29
CA GLN A 122 -9.72 -2.25 15.14
C GLN A 122 -10.16 -1.52 16.41
N GLY A 123 -11.11 -0.59 16.30
CA GLY A 123 -11.70 0.11 17.43
C GLY A 123 -12.58 -0.76 18.33
N ALA A 124 -13.17 -1.84 17.81
CA ALA A 124 -14.06 -2.73 18.57
C ALA A 124 -13.36 -3.45 19.73
N VAL A 125 -12.03 -3.61 19.67
CA VAL A 125 -11.20 -4.11 20.79
C VAL A 125 -11.29 -3.18 22.02
N LEU A 126 -11.44 -1.87 21.79
CA LEU A 126 -11.57 -0.86 22.85
C LEU A 126 -13.03 -0.53 23.16
N HIS A 127 -13.91 -0.67 22.16
CA HIS A 127 -15.33 -0.36 22.25
C HIS A 127 -16.17 -1.48 21.60
N PRO A 128 -16.48 -2.57 22.31
CA PRO A 128 -17.19 -3.73 21.72
C PRO A 128 -18.54 -3.39 21.06
N ALA A 129 -19.18 -2.29 21.46
CA ALA A 129 -20.38 -1.75 20.81
C ALA A 129 -20.19 -1.35 19.33
N LEU A 130 -18.95 -1.27 18.83
CA LEU A 130 -18.65 -1.05 17.41
C LEU A 130 -18.81 -2.33 16.56
N HIS A 131 -18.79 -3.53 17.14
CA HIS A 131 -18.94 -4.79 16.38
C HIS A 131 -20.21 -4.79 15.50
N PRO A 132 -21.43 -4.54 16.01
CA PRO A 132 -22.64 -4.55 15.17
C PRO A 132 -22.67 -3.45 14.10
N VAL A 133 -21.88 -2.37 14.28
CA VAL A 133 -21.73 -1.31 13.25
C VAL A 133 -20.83 -1.81 12.13
N ALA A 134 -19.73 -2.49 12.48
CA ALA A 134 -18.82 -3.12 11.53
C ALA A 134 -19.51 -4.24 10.74
N ASP A 135 -20.31 -5.09 11.39
CA ASP A 135 -21.07 -6.16 10.74
C ASP A 135 -22.05 -5.62 9.69
N ARG A 136 -22.88 -4.62 10.05
CA ARG A 136 -23.79 -3.96 9.09
C ARG A 136 -23.08 -3.26 7.95
N LEU A 137 -21.90 -2.69 8.20
CA LEU A 137 -21.10 -2.05 7.15
C LEU A 137 -20.51 -3.10 6.19
N ARG A 138 -20.03 -4.24 6.71
CA ARG A 138 -19.60 -5.38 5.88
C ARG A 138 -20.76 -5.87 5.00
N GLU A 139 -21.92 -6.17 5.59
CA GLU A 139 -23.12 -6.64 4.86
C GLU A 139 -23.43 -5.70 3.69
N ARG A 140 -23.52 -4.39 3.96
CA ARG A 140 -23.73 -3.37 2.92
C ARG A 140 -22.64 -3.36 1.83
N LEU A 141 -21.37 -3.63 2.16
CA LEU A 141 -20.28 -3.70 1.19
C LEU A 141 -20.32 -4.97 0.32
N LEU A 142 -20.91 -6.05 0.82
CA LEU A 142 -21.15 -7.29 0.06
C LEU A 142 -22.38 -7.12 -0.86
N ASP A 143 -23.49 -6.61 -0.33
CA ASP A 143 -24.78 -6.51 -1.01
C ASP A 143 -24.78 -5.55 -2.22
N GLN A 144 -24.09 -4.41 -2.13
CA GLN A 144 -24.18 -3.40 -3.18
C GLN A 144 -23.49 -3.86 -4.49
N PRO A 145 -24.18 -3.89 -5.65
CA PRO A 145 -23.56 -4.24 -6.93
C PRO A 145 -22.54 -3.19 -7.40
N ASN A 146 -21.52 -3.58 -8.16
CA ASN A 146 -20.44 -2.69 -8.60
C ASN A 146 -20.92 -1.52 -9.48
N GLY A 147 -21.92 -1.74 -10.34
CA GLY A 147 -22.42 -0.72 -11.26
C GLY A 147 -23.15 0.45 -10.59
N ALA A 148 -23.75 0.25 -9.41
CA ALA A 148 -24.69 1.21 -8.82
C ALA A 148 -24.07 2.55 -8.36
N LEU A 149 -22.74 2.64 -8.25
CA LEU A 149 -22.03 3.88 -7.87
C LEU A 149 -21.36 4.60 -9.04
N ARG A 150 -21.24 3.98 -10.22
CA ARG A 150 -20.70 4.67 -11.41
C ARG A 150 -21.60 5.83 -11.89
N GLY A 151 -22.88 5.85 -11.52
CA GLY A 151 -23.88 6.83 -11.96
C GLY A 151 -23.91 8.20 -11.25
N ARG A 152 -22.91 8.54 -10.41
CA ARG A 152 -22.83 9.86 -9.74
C ARG A 152 -21.47 10.58 -9.86
N ALA A 153 -20.50 10.02 -10.57
CA ALA A 153 -19.33 10.80 -10.98
C ALA A 153 -19.75 11.71 -12.14
N GLU A 154 -19.83 13.02 -11.89
CA GLU A 154 -20.22 13.99 -12.92
C GLU A 154 -19.27 13.96 -14.12
N PRO A 155 -19.77 14.20 -15.35
CA PRO A 155 -18.93 14.34 -16.53
C PRO A 155 -18.23 15.71 -16.51
N ASN A 156 -17.17 15.83 -15.69
CA ASN A 156 -16.20 16.92 -15.77
C ASN A 156 -15.29 16.74 -17.01
N SER A 157 -15.92 16.72 -18.18
CA SER A 157 -15.32 16.96 -19.48
C SER A 157 -15.89 18.28 -20.00
N SER A 158 -15.51 19.38 -19.35
CA SER A 158 -15.73 20.73 -19.87
C SER A 158 -14.80 20.99 -21.06
N GLY A 159 -15.06 20.29 -22.16
CA GLY A 159 -14.54 20.70 -23.47
C GLY A 159 -15.00 22.13 -23.76
N PRO A 160 -14.20 22.95 -24.47
CA PRO A 160 -14.56 24.32 -24.75
C PRO A 160 -15.87 24.37 -25.54
N ARG A 161 -16.92 24.93 -24.94
CA ARG A 161 -18.16 25.23 -25.67
C ARG A 161 -17.80 26.17 -26.83
N PRO A 162 -18.26 25.93 -28.07
CA PRO A 162 -18.12 26.92 -29.13
C PRO A 162 -18.81 28.21 -28.68
N ALA A 163 -18.15 29.34 -28.90
CA ALA A 163 -18.64 30.63 -28.45
C ALA A 163 -19.98 30.97 -29.15
N GLY A 164 -21.08 30.92 -28.38
CA GLY A 164 -22.34 31.50 -28.80
C GLY A 164 -22.20 33.02 -28.93
N PRO A 165 -22.90 33.67 -29.88
CA PRO A 165 -22.81 35.11 -30.06
C PRO A 165 -23.31 35.85 -28.82
N GLY A 166 -22.47 36.73 -28.27
CA GLY A 166 -22.81 37.54 -27.11
C GLY A 166 -23.89 38.60 -27.42
N PRO A 167 -24.64 39.07 -26.42
CA PRO A 167 -25.70 40.05 -26.63
C PRO A 167 -25.12 41.41 -27.08
N ALA A 168 -25.76 42.02 -28.07
CA ALA A 168 -25.36 43.31 -28.62
C ALA A 168 -25.51 44.45 -27.60
N ARG A 169 -24.53 45.37 -27.59
CA ARG A 169 -24.68 46.66 -26.89
C ARG A 169 -25.61 47.59 -27.69
N PRO A 170 -26.49 48.37 -27.03
CA PRO A 170 -27.33 49.33 -27.72
C PRO A 170 -26.54 50.60 -28.07
N GLY A 171 -26.62 51.01 -29.32
CA GLY A 171 -26.09 52.31 -29.78
C GLY A 171 -25.01 52.19 -30.85
N ASP A 172 -25.42 51.94 -32.09
CA ASP A 172 -24.94 52.71 -33.25
C ASP A 172 -25.94 52.57 -34.41
N ARG A 173 -26.10 53.63 -35.22
CA ARG A 173 -27.03 53.69 -36.36
C ARG A 173 -26.35 53.22 -37.66
N PRO A 174 -27.11 52.66 -38.64
CA PRO A 174 -26.53 52.02 -39.81
C PRO A 174 -26.13 53.02 -40.92
N GLY A 175 -25.03 52.71 -41.62
CA GLY A 175 -24.71 53.22 -42.96
C GLY A 175 -25.16 52.24 -44.06
N PRO A 176 -25.38 52.72 -45.31
CA PRO A 176 -25.98 51.92 -46.40
C PRO A 176 -24.98 50.94 -47.07
N PRO A 177 -25.47 49.94 -47.83
CA PRO A 177 -24.65 48.81 -48.28
C PRO A 177 -23.78 49.09 -49.51
N GLY A 178 -22.51 48.73 -49.43
CA GLY A 178 -21.58 48.65 -50.57
C GLY A 178 -21.51 47.24 -51.16
N THR A 179 -21.50 47.14 -52.49
CA THR A 179 -21.61 45.88 -53.25
C THR A 179 -20.26 45.22 -53.59
N GLY A 180 -20.23 43.89 -53.54
CA GLY A 180 -19.45 43.05 -54.48
C GLY A 180 -18.03 42.66 -54.08
N GLY A 181 -17.60 41.47 -54.49
CA GLY A 181 -16.22 40.98 -54.31
C GLY A 181 -16.11 39.45 -54.27
N ALA A 182 -16.07 38.79 -55.44
CA ALA A 182 -15.85 37.35 -55.52
C ALA A 182 -14.36 36.99 -55.36
N VAL A 183 -14.05 35.82 -54.75
CA VAL A 183 -12.70 35.24 -54.70
C VAL A 183 -12.74 33.78 -55.19
N ARG A 184 -11.78 33.42 -56.06
CA ARG A 184 -11.64 32.12 -56.74
C ARG A 184 -10.78 31.13 -55.93
N PRO A 185 -10.84 29.81 -56.21
CA PRO A 185 -10.22 28.78 -55.37
C PRO A 185 -8.71 28.57 -55.62
N ALA A 186 -8.12 27.71 -54.77
CA ALA A 186 -6.69 27.45 -54.61
C ALA A 186 -5.96 26.80 -55.81
N GLY A 187 -4.64 26.97 -55.83
CA GLY A 187 -3.70 26.27 -56.72
C GLY A 187 -2.85 25.19 -55.99
N PRO A 188 -2.24 24.24 -56.72
CA PRO A 188 -1.56 23.06 -56.16
C PRO A 188 -0.06 23.28 -55.82
N PRO A 189 0.58 22.37 -55.06
CA PRO A 189 1.96 22.53 -54.56
C PRO A 189 3.07 22.19 -55.58
N GLY A 190 4.26 22.78 -55.36
CA GLY A 190 5.47 22.57 -56.17
C GLY A 190 6.36 21.38 -55.74
N PRO A 191 7.34 20.98 -56.57
CA PRO A 191 8.04 19.69 -56.44
C PRO A 191 9.35 19.73 -55.64
N VAL A 192 9.70 18.56 -55.09
CA VAL A 192 10.95 18.25 -54.38
C VAL A 192 12.11 18.02 -55.37
N ARG A 193 13.34 18.44 -55.00
CA ARG A 193 14.59 18.07 -55.71
C ARG A 193 15.40 17.04 -54.92
N PRO A 194 16.08 16.09 -55.58
CA PRO A 194 16.96 15.12 -54.92
C PRO A 194 18.39 15.65 -54.74
N ARG A 195 19.14 15.00 -53.83
CA ARG A 195 20.61 15.06 -53.77
C ARG A 195 21.19 13.65 -53.81
N THR A 196 21.95 13.36 -54.87
CA THR A 196 23.07 12.42 -54.87
C THR A 196 24.14 12.92 -53.88
N GLY A 197 25.07 12.15 -53.33
CA GLY A 197 25.55 10.78 -53.56
C GLY A 197 27.05 10.78 -53.20
N GLY A 198 27.64 9.69 -52.70
CA GLY A 198 29.06 9.67 -52.33
C GLY A 198 29.48 8.49 -51.45
N ASP A 199 30.17 7.54 -52.05
CA ASP A 199 30.71 6.32 -51.42
C ASP A 199 32.00 6.57 -50.59
N GLY A 200 32.38 5.61 -49.73
CA GLY A 200 33.69 5.65 -49.06
C GLY A 200 33.89 4.68 -47.89
N ARG A 201 34.07 3.39 -48.16
CA ARG A 201 34.72 2.41 -47.25
C ARG A 201 36.16 2.18 -47.77
N PRO A 202 37.17 1.84 -46.94
CA PRO A 202 37.28 0.45 -46.47
C PRO A 202 38.02 0.17 -45.13
N ALA A 203 37.93 -1.10 -44.71
CA ALA A 203 38.91 -1.94 -44.00
C ALA A 203 39.46 -1.60 -42.57
N ALA A 204 39.38 -2.61 -41.70
CA ALA A 204 40.24 -2.84 -40.52
C ALA A 204 41.49 -3.69 -40.95
N PRO A 205 42.43 -4.19 -40.11
CA PRO A 205 42.28 -4.66 -38.70
C PRO A 205 43.46 -4.34 -37.74
N GLY A 206 43.38 -4.83 -36.49
CA GLY A 206 44.52 -4.89 -35.56
C GLY A 206 44.13 -5.38 -34.16
N ALA A 207 44.83 -6.40 -33.63
CA ALA A 207 44.62 -6.98 -32.29
C ALA A 207 45.83 -6.73 -31.38
N GLY A 208 45.65 -6.73 -30.04
CA GLY A 208 46.78 -6.69 -29.10
C GLY A 208 46.48 -6.26 -27.65
N ASP A 209 46.06 -7.21 -26.80
CA ASP A 209 46.69 -7.55 -25.51
C ASP A 209 47.45 -6.46 -24.68
N ARG A 210 46.90 -6.05 -23.52
CA ARG A 210 47.40 -6.39 -22.14
C ARG A 210 46.94 -5.47 -21.00
N TYR A 211 46.97 -6.06 -19.79
CA TYR A 211 46.78 -5.46 -18.47
C TYR A 211 47.54 -4.14 -18.22
N ALA A 212 46.87 -3.15 -17.63
CA ALA A 212 47.36 -2.37 -16.49
C ALA A 212 46.23 -1.55 -15.82
N ALA A 213 46.20 -1.58 -14.48
CA ALA A 213 45.56 -0.62 -13.59
C ALA A 213 46.59 -0.27 -12.48
N PRO A 214 46.42 0.78 -11.66
CA PRO A 214 45.30 1.73 -11.59
C PRO A 214 45.73 3.20 -11.80
N GLY A 215 44.76 4.10 -12.01
CA GLY A 215 44.99 5.54 -12.06
C GLY A 215 43.75 6.33 -11.63
N THR A 216 43.81 6.96 -10.46
CA THR A 216 42.80 7.90 -9.97
C THR A 216 42.82 9.19 -10.79
N GLY A 217 41.67 9.65 -11.28
CA GLY A 217 41.58 10.91 -12.03
C GLY A 217 40.16 11.42 -12.23
N ASP A 218 39.77 12.41 -11.43
CA ASP A 218 38.55 13.19 -11.63
C ASP A 218 38.58 13.95 -12.96
N ARG A 219 37.61 13.71 -13.86
CA ARG A 219 37.04 14.70 -14.79
C ARG A 219 35.58 14.38 -15.15
N PRO A 220 34.72 15.39 -15.36
CA PRO A 220 33.29 15.18 -15.58
C PRO A 220 32.94 14.85 -17.03
N PHE A 221 31.90 14.03 -17.23
CA PHE A 221 31.21 13.86 -18.51
C PHE A 221 29.92 14.70 -18.57
N PRO A 222 29.46 15.12 -19.77
CA PRO A 222 28.37 16.08 -19.91
C PRO A 222 26.99 15.43 -19.77
N SER A 223 26.06 16.17 -19.15
CA SER A 223 24.65 15.80 -19.03
C SER A 223 23.87 16.09 -20.31
N GLY A 224 23.01 15.17 -20.73
CA GLY A 224 22.26 15.30 -21.98
C GLY A 224 21.15 14.27 -22.17
N THR A 225 20.11 14.30 -21.31
CA THR A 225 18.75 13.82 -21.60
C THR A 225 17.82 14.23 -20.45
N THR A 226 16.58 14.60 -20.76
CA THR A 226 15.61 15.15 -19.80
C THR A 226 14.68 14.08 -19.23
N ASP A 227 14.73 13.89 -17.91
CA ASP A 227 13.79 13.08 -17.13
C ASP A 227 12.54 13.92 -16.75
N PRO A 228 11.30 13.46 -17.01
CA PRO A 228 10.07 14.19 -16.67
C PRO A 228 9.78 14.33 -15.16
N PHE A 229 10.57 13.73 -14.25
CA PHE A 229 10.30 13.74 -12.80
C PHE A 229 11.08 14.78 -11.97
N ARG A 230 11.66 15.83 -12.58
CA ARG A 230 12.45 16.84 -11.85
C ARG A 230 11.69 18.17 -11.63
N PRO A 231 11.46 18.61 -10.37
CA PRO A 231 10.93 19.95 -10.10
C PRO A 231 11.97 21.04 -10.36
N ALA A 232 11.51 22.24 -10.73
CA ALA A 232 12.37 23.37 -11.07
C ALA A 232 12.80 24.17 -9.82
N ASN A 233 14.08 24.11 -9.48
CA ASN A 233 14.65 24.89 -8.38
C ASN A 233 14.91 26.35 -8.78
N GLY A 234 14.03 27.27 -8.36
CA GLY A 234 14.28 28.70 -8.36
C GLY A 234 15.06 29.12 -7.12
N GLY A 235 16.37 29.40 -7.27
CA GLY A 235 17.23 29.82 -6.17
C GLY A 235 17.31 31.34 -6.03
N THR A 236 17.07 31.87 -4.82
CA THR A 236 17.45 33.23 -4.42
C THR A 236 18.48 33.16 -3.30
N ALA A 237 19.68 33.71 -3.54
CA ALA A 237 20.76 33.75 -2.56
C ALA A 237 20.60 34.90 -1.56
N PRO A 238 21.02 34.74 -0.29
CA PRO A 238 21.15 35.85 0.66
C PRO A 238 22.56 36.46 0.60
N SER A 239 22.63 37.79 0.48
CA SER A 239 23.84 38.56 0.77
C SER A 239 24.00 38.74 2.29
N GLY A 240 25.22 38.58 2.80
CA GLY A 240 25.54 38.82 4.20
C GLY A 240 26.35 40.10 4.42
N SER A 241 26.35 40.64 5.64
CA SER A 241 27.52 41.16 6.38
C SER A 241 27.15 42.00 7.60
N GLY A 242 27.98 41.95 8.66
CA GLY A 242 28.21 43.10 9.56
C GLY A 242 27.83 42.96 11.05
N GLY A 243 28.84 42.93 11.94
CA GLY A 243 28.80 43.76 13.17
C GLY A 243 28.69 43.08 14.55
N LEU A 244 29.85 42.86 15.17
CA LEU A 244 30.16 42.65 16.61
C LEU A 244 29.71 43.85 17.53
N PRO A 245 29.96 43.90 18.88
CA PRO A 245 30.64 42.96 19.81
C PRO A 245 29.97 42.70 21.20
N LEU A 246 30.69 41.88 21.98
CA LEU A 246 30.58 41.44 23.39
C LEU A 246 30.21 42.49 24.49
N SER A 247 29.34 42.07 25.43
CA SER A 247 29.30 42.36 26.90
C SER A 247 28.13 41.58 27.56
N GLY A 248 28.04 41.30 28.87
CA GLY A 248 29.03 41.39 29.96
C GLY A 248 28.42 41.06 31.35
N THR A 249 29.16 40.31 32.20
CA THR A 249 29.08 40.14 33.69
C THR A 249 27.75 40.29 34.47
N GLY A 250 27.39 39.29 35.32
CA GLY A 250 26.55 39.51 36.51
C GLY A 250 25.85 38.28 37.10
N GLY A 251 26.32 37.78 38.25
CA GLY A 251 25.52 36.93 39.18
C GLY A 251 24.67 37.79 40.16
N PRO A 252 24.08 37.24 41.24
CA PRO A 252 24.43 36.00 41.94
C PRO A 252 23.25 35.04 42.28
N ALA A 253 23.57 33.93 42.94
CA ALA A 253 22.60 33.01 43.58
C ALA A 253 22.04 33.57 44.91
N PRO A 254 21.05 32.88 45.51
CA PRO A 254 21.37 32.27 46.80
C PRO A 254 20.87 30.83 47.03
N SER A 255 21.41 30.25 48.10
CA SER A 255 21.25 28.90 48.66
C SER A 255 19.83 28.49 49.11
N GLY A 256 19.57 27.18 49.12
CA GLY A 256 18.47 26.55 49.86
C GLY A 256 18.70 25.05 50.10
N ASN A 257 19.25 24.68 51.25
CA ASN A 257 19.46 23.27 51.63
C ASN A 257 18.14 22.59 52.06
N GLY A 258 17.88 21.38 51.55
CA GLY A 258 16.82 20.49 52.03
C GLY A 258 17.31 19.04 52.04
N GLY A 259 17.51 18.47 53.22
CA GLY A 259 18.04 17.11 53.40
C GLY A 259 16.98 16.00 53.22
N PRO A 260 17.40 14.72 53.07
CA PRO A 260 16.50 13.59 52.87
C PRO A 260 15.80 13.13 54.16
N PRO A 261 14.60 12.52 54.08
CA PRO A 261 13.88 12.00 55.24
C PRO A 261 14.47 10.65 55.76
N PRO A 262 14.28 10.33 57.05
CA PRO A 262 14.84 9.13 57.69
C PRO A 262 14.06 7.83 57.37
N PRO A 263 14.67 6.64 57.60
CA PRO A 263 14.08 5.35 57.24
C PRO A 263 12.97 4.91 58.20
N ARG A 264 11.97 4.18 57.66
CA ARG A 264 10.96 3.48 58.45
C ARG A 264 11.33 2.01 58.66
N ASN A 265 11.69 1.66 59.90
CA ASN A 265 11.69 0.27 60.36
C ASN A 265 10.36 -0.05 61.07
N GLY A 266 9.74 -1.17 60.71
CA GLY A 266 8.50 -1.66 61.34
C GLY A 266 8.30 -3.14 60.99
N GLY A 267 8.49 -4.01 61.98
CA GLY A 267 8.50 -5.47 61.82
C GLY A 267 7.11 -6.12 61.68
N PRO A 268 7.07 -7.47 61.66
CA PRO A 268 5.98 -8.22 61.05
C PRO A 268 4.80 -8.52 61.99
N ALA A 269 3.61 -8.64 61.41
CA ALA A 269 2.43 -9.21 62.07
C ALA A 269 2.22 -10.67 61.61
N SER A 270 2.08 -11.59 62.56
CA SER A 270 1.81 -13.01 62.31
C SER A 270 0.55 -13.46 63.07
N SER A 271 -0.38 -14.11 62.36
CA SER A 271 -1.45 -15.01 62.86
C SER A 271 -2.50 -15.14 61.76
N ARG A 272 -3.30 -16.20 61.64
CA ARG A 272 -3.26 -17.64 61.92
C ARG A 272 -4.69 -18.11 61.60
N ASN A 273 -4.82 -19.30 61.02
CA ASN A 273 -6.06 -20.08 60.90
C ASN A 273 -7.13 -19.56 59.90
N GLY A 274 -7.76 -20.41 59.09
CA GLY A 274 -7.58 -21.87 58.99
C GLY A 274 -8.21 -22.53 57.76
N ARG A 275 -7.79 -23.78 57.52
CA ARG A 275 -8.40 -24.80 56.65
C ARG A 275 -9.09 -25.85 57.54
N PRO A 276 -10.11 -26.57 57.06
CA PRO A 276 -9.86 -27.88 56.42
C PRO A 276 -10.76 -28.14 55.19
N GLY A 277 -10.50 -29.12 54.32
CA GLY A 277 -9.40 -30.11 54.27
C GLY A 277 -9.62 -31.18 53.16
N ALA A 278 -8.71 -32.16 53.08
CA ALA A 278 -8.78 -33.45 52.34
C ALA A 278 -8.89 -33.43 50.79
N ALA A 279 -8.33 -34.39 50.01
CA ALA A 279 -7.27 -35.40 50.26
C ALA A 279 -6.74 -36.00 48.92
N GLY A 280 -5.61 -36.70 48.96
CA GLY A 280 -5.03 -37.53 47.86
C GLY A 280 -3.75 -36.94 47.23
N SER A 281 -2.50 -37.31 47.54
CA SER A 281 -1.77 -38.61 47.48
C SER A 281 -1.67 -39.22 46.07
N GLY A 282 -0.50 -39.48 45.47
CA GLY A 282 0.90 -39.29 45.91
C GLY A 282 1.90 -39.46 44.75
N GLY A 283 3.20 -39.21 44.98
CA GLY A 283 4.27 -39.37 43.98
C GLY A 283 4.86 -40.81 43.90
N PRO A 284 6.13 -41.02 43.50
CA PRO A 284 7.18 -40.04 43.17
C PRO A 284 7.93 -40.30 41.83
N ALA A 285 8.83 -39.38 41.45
CA ALA A 285 9.94 -39.64 40.50
C ALA A 285 11.18 -40.18 41.25
N PRO A 286 12.17 -40.77 40.55
CA PRO A 286 13.39 -39.97 40.29
C PRO A 286 14.19 -40.30 39.00
N ASN A 287 15.00 -39.31 38.59
CA ASN A 287 16.34 -39.36 37.93
C ASN A 287 16.65 -40.36 36.79
N GLY A 288 17.24 -39.85 35.69
CA GLY A 288 17.95 -40.70 34.71
C GLY A 288 18.55 -39.97 33.49
N ALA A 289 19.82 -39.58 33.63
CA ALA A 289 20.90 -39.34 32.65
C ALA A 289 20.71 -39.27 31.11
N ASP A 290 21.66 -38.56 30.50
CA ASP A 290 21.98 -38.44 29.08
C ASP A 290 22.01 -39.75 28.27
N THR A 291 21.72 -39.66 26.96
CA THR A 291 22.65 -40.15 25.91
C THR A 291 22.26 -39.64 24.51
N ALA A 292 23.25 -39.25 23.72
CA ALA A 292 23.07 -38.91 22.31
C ALA A 292 22.95 -40.17 21.43
N THR A 293 22.22 -40.08 20.31
CA THR A 293 22.16 -41.14 19.28
C THR A 293 22.30 -40.52 17.88
N PRO A 294 23.13 -41.07 16.97
CA PRO A 294 23.42 -40.50 15.65
C PRO A 294 22.36 -40.87 14.57
N PRO A 295 22.36 -40.21 13.39
CA PRO A 295 21.31 -40.37 12.39
C PRO A 295 21.49 -41.64 11.52
N GLY A 296 20.39 -42.37 11.30
CA GLY A 296 20.35 -43.57 10.46
C GLY A 296 19.48 -43.42 9.20
N ALA A 297 20.09 -43.73 8.05
CA ALA A 297 19.53 -44.19 6.76
C ALA A 297 18.09 -43.81 6.32
N ARG A 298 17.99 -43.20 5.12
CA ARG A 298 16.76 -43.16 4.30
C ARG A 298 16.44 -44.55 3.71
N PRO A 299 15.16 -44.97 3.62
CA PRO A 299 14.74 -46.05 2.73
C PRO A 299 14.47 -45.54 1.29
N ALA A 300 14.71 -46.39 0.31
CA ALA A 300 14.39 -46.18 -1.12
C ALA A 300 12.94 -46.60 -1.44
N PRO A 301 12.32 -46.10 -2.53
CA PRO A 301 10.92 -46.38 -2.85
C PRO A 301 10.70 -47.77 -3.49
N PRO A 302 9.53 -48.41 -3.31
CA PRO A 302 9.18 -49.65 -3.98
C PRO A 302 8.85 -49.43 -5.47
N GLN A 303 9.18 -50.43 -6.29
CA GLN A 303 8.97 -50.41 -7.74
C GLN A 303 7.54 -50.78 -8.14
N ALA A 304 7.15 -50.40 -9.36
CA ALA A 304 5.84 -50.68 -9.94
C ALA A 304 5.66 -52.16 -10.34
N THR A 305 4.43 -52.63 -10.28
CA THR A 305 3.95 -53.83 -10.98
C THR A 305 2.72 -53.44 -11.82
N GLY A 306 2.68 -53.87 -13.08
CA GLY A 306 1.62 -53.52 -14.02
C GLY A 306 0.46 -54.53 -14.05
N PRO A 307 -0.71 -54.16 -14.59
CA PRO A 307 -1.84 -55.08 -14.74
C PRO A 307 -1.78 -55.87 -16.06
N GLY A 308 -1.92 -57.20 -15.96
CA GLY A 308 -2.12 -58.09 -17.10
C GLY A 308 -3.58 -58.08 -17.61
N ALA A 309 -3.76 -58.48 -18.88
CA ALA A 309 -5.07 -58.57 -19.51
C ALA A 309 -5.90 -59.78 -19.04
N GLY A 310 -7.22 -59.62 -18.98
CA GLY A 310 -8.16 -60.70 -18.69
C GLY A 310 -9.57 -60.38 -19.18
N ARG A 311 -9.94 -60.94 -20.34
CA ARG A 311 -11.30 -60.91 -20.89
C ARG A 311 -11.92 -62.31 -20.70
N PRO A 312 -13.22 -62.42 -20.46
CA PRO A 312 -14.03 -63.20 -21.42
C PRO A 312 -15.34 -62.50 -21.78
N ALA A 313 -16.13 -63.14 -22.65
CA ALA A 313 -17.33 -62.58 -23.28
C ALA A 313 -18.54 -63.54 -23.22
N GLY A 314 -19.73 -62.99 -23.51
CA GLY A 314 -21.02 -63.71 -23.60
C GLY A 314 -21.93 -63.46 -22.39
N GLY A 315 -23.23 -63.21 -22.53
CA GLY A 315 -24.07 -63.01 -23.74
C GLY A 315 -25.56 -63.28 -23.41
N GLY A 316 -26.49 -62.60 -24.07
CA GLY A 316 -27.94 -62.91 -24.01
C GLY A 316 -28.87 -61.79 -23.50
N ASP A 317 -29.57 -61.16 -24.45
CA ASP A 317 -31.01 -60.84 -24.54
C ASP A 317 -31.90 -60.94 -23.27
N GLY A 318 -32.89 -60.07 -23.00
CA GLY A 318 -33.38 -58.90 -23.74
C GLY A 318 -34.74 -58.37 -23.19
N HIS A 319 -35.25 -57.28 -23.79
CA HIS A 319 -36.58 -56.65 -23.60
C HIS A 319 -36.85 -55.71 -22.38
N PRO A 320 -37.80 -54.75 -22.49
CA PRO A 320 -37.41 -53.34 -22.36
C PRO A 320 -38.03 -52.56 -21.18
N ALA A 321 -37.34 -51.49 -20.78
CA ALA A 321 -37.83 -50.46 -19.87
C ALA A 321 -38.34 -49.21 -20.64
N PRO A 322 -39.29 -48.43 -20.10
CA PRO A 322 -39.93 -47.30 -20.78
C PRO A 322 -38.98 -46.10 -20.99
N PRO A 323 -39.32 -45.16 -21.91
CA PRO A 323 -38.45 -44.04 -22.23
C PRO A 323 -38.30 -43.08 -21.05
N VAL A 324 -37.05 -42.80 -20.68
CA VAL A 324 -36.72 -41.71 -19.75
C VAL A 324 -36.86 -40.39 -20.51
N GLU A 325 -37.79 -39.54 -20.07
CA GLU A 325 -38.00 -38.23 -20.69
C GLU A 325 -36.76 -37.33 -20.55
N ASN A 326 -36.45 -36.62 -21.63
CA ASN A 326 -35.43 -35.58 -21.65
C ASN A 326 -35.85 -34.41 -20.73
N VAL A 327 -35.36 -34.39 -19.48
CA VAL A 327 -35.35 -33.17 -18.65
C VAL A 327 -34.20 -32.26 -19.10
N ALA A 328 -34.29 -31.80 -20.34
CA ALA A 328 -33.53 -30.66 -20.82
C ALA A 328 -34.22 -29.36 -20.34
N GLY A 329 -33.45 -28.38 -19.88
CA GLY A 329 -33.94 -27.00 -19.83
C GLY A 329 -34.43 -26.44 -18.50
N ARG A 330 -33.73 -26.70 -17.38
CA ARG A 330 -33.58 -25.68 -16.32
C ARG A 330 -32.11 -25.31 -16.15
N ARG A 331 -31.59 -24.57 -17.14
CA ARG A 331 -30.39 -23.75 -16.93
C ARG A 331 -30.74 -22.76 -15.81
N GLY A 332 -30.00 -22.81 -14.70
CA GLY A 332 -30.11 -21.80 -13.65
C GLY A 332 -29.91 -20.41 -14.26
N ALA A 333 -30.63 -19.42 -13.72
CA ALA A 333 -30.51 -18.04 -14.18
C ALA A 333 -29.08 -17.54 -13.92
N GLY A 334 -28.24 -17.58 -14.95
CA GLY A 334 -26.90 -17.02 -14.90
C GLY A 334 -26.99 -15.53 -14.59
N LEU A 335 -26.22 -15.08 -13.61
CA LEU A 335 -26.00 -13.66 -13.35
C LEU A 335 -25.50 -12.99 -14.63
N ALA A 336 -26.38 -12.23 -15.29
CA ALA A 336 -26.05 -11.43 -16.45
C ALA A 336 -25.16 -10.25 -16.03
N LEU A 337 -23.86 -10.52 -15.92
CA LEU A 337 -22.86 -9.55 -15.51
C LEU A 337 -22.51 -8.60 -16.66
N VAL A 338 -23.03 -7.38 -16.55
CA VAL A 338 -22.35 -6.10 -16.83
C VAL A 338 -21.25 -6.12 -17.92
N GLY A 339 -21.68 -6.14 -19.19
CA GLY A 339 -21.01 -5.51 -20.33
C GLY A 339 -19.70 -6.13 -20.85
N ASP A 340 -19.50 -6.02 -22.18
CA ASP A 340 -18.22 -6.34 -22.82
C ASP A 340 -17.09 -5.52 -22.17
N VAL A 341 -16.14 -6.22 -21.54
CA VAL A 341 -14.92 -5.61 -20.99
C VAL A 341 -14.04 -5.20 -22.17
N ARG A 342 -14.22 -3.97 -22.65
CA ARG A 342 -13.32 -3.38 -23.64
C ARG A 342 -11.94 -3.21 -23.00
N TYR A 343 -10.91 -3.82 -23.60
CA TYR A 343 -9.53 -3.63 -23.17
C TYR A 343 -9.16 -2.14 -23.15
N GLY A 344 -8.39 -1.72 -22.15
CA GLY A 344 -8.05 -0.29 -21.97
C GLY A 344 -9.18 0.58 -21.41
N ALA A 345 -10.12 0.01 -20.64
CA ALA A 345 -11.29 0.73 -20.07
C ALA A 345 -11.36 0.79 -18.52
N VAL A 346 -10.38 0.25 -17.79
CA VAL A 346 -10.40 0.26 -16.31
C VAL A 346 -9.72 1.50 -15.72
N ARG A 347 -10.17 1.94 -14.54
CA ARG A 347 -9.52 2.95 -13.71
C ARG A 347 -9.14 2.34 -12.36
N PHE A 348 -8.35 3.04 -11.55
CA PHE A 348 -7.94 2.56 -10.21
C PHE A 348 -9.09 1.98 -9.38
N PRO A 349 -10.28 2.63 -9.24
CA PRO A 349 -11.40 2.08 -8.46
C PRO A 349 -11.98 0.75 -8.98
N ASP A 350 -11.59 0.29 -10.17
CA ASP A 350 -12.09 -0.96 -10.76
C ASP A 350 -11.26 -2.18 -10.35
N TYR A 351 -10.01 -2.00 -9.89
CA TYR A 351 -9.13 -3.12 -9.52
C TYR A 351 -8.19 -2.88 -8.33
N ASP A 352 -7.82 -1.64 -8.00
CA ASP A 352 -6.65 -1.37 -7.19
C ASP A 352 -6.82 -1.58 -5.67
N LEU A 353 -5.72 -1.38 -4.93
CA LEU A 353 -5.68 -1.52 -3.47
C LEU A 353 -6.17 -0.25 -2.75
N ILE A 354 -5.97 0.95 -3.32
CA ILE A 354 -6.34 2.19 -2.65
C ILE A 354 -7.86 2.45 -2.68
N LEU A 355 -8.46 2.39 -3.87
CA LEU A 355 -9.83 2.80 -4.17
C LEU A 355 -10.73 1.63 -4.57
N GLY A 356 -10.14 0.53 -5.04
CA GLY A 356 -10.81 -0.57 -5.72
C GLY A 356 -11.03 -1.85 -4.88
N PRO A 357 -11.45 -2.94 -5.56
CA PRO A 357 -11.81 -4.20 -4.93
C PRO A 357 -10.64 -4.97 -4.30
N SER A 358 -9.37 -4.71 -4.66
CA SER A 358 -8.24 -5.33 -3.96
C SER A 358 -8.16 -4.85 -2.51
N GLY A 359 -8.34 -3.55 -2.28
CA GLY A 359 -8.39 -2.97 -0.94
C GLY A 359 -9.59 -3.45 -0.13
N LEU A 360 -10.74 -3.64 -0.79
CA LEU A 360 -11.96 -4.17 -0.17
C LEU A 360 -11.79 -5.63 0.27
N LEU A 361 -11.20 -6.49 -0.57
CA LEU A 361 -10.87 -7.87 -0.23
C LEU A 361 -9.92 -7.93 0.98
N LEU A 362 -8.90 -7.06 1.01
CA LEU A 362 -7.95 -6.98 2.12
C LEU A 362 -8.62 -6.48 3.42
N ALA A 363 -9.55 -5.53 3.36
CA ALA A 363 -10.38 -5.15 4.52
C ALA A 363 -11.23 -6.33 5.04
N PHE A 364 -11.76 -7.17 4.16
CA PHE A 364 -12.45 -8.39 4.55
C PHE A 364 -11.51 -9.51 5.06
N VAL A 365 -10.19 -9.41 4.84
CA VAL A 365 -9.20 -10.29 5.46
C VAL A 365 -8.92 -9.85 6.90
N VAL A 366 -8.88 -8.55 7.19
CA VAL A 366 -8.84 -8.01 8.57
C VAL A 366 -10.06 -8.44 9.39
N ASP A 367 -11.21 -8.65 8.73
CA ASP A 367 -12.42 -9.16 9.38
C ASP A 367 -12.38 -10.68 9.57
N ASP A 368 -11.80 -11.13 10.69
CA ASP A 368 -11.77 -12.55 11.11
C ASP A 368 -13.18 -13.14 11.34
N ALA A 369 -14.24 -12.33 11.49
CA ALA A 369 -15.60 -12.83 11.79
C ALA A 369 -16.25 -13.62 10.64
N VAL A 370 -15.62 -13.66 9.45
CA VAL A 370 -16.04 -14.53 8.33
C VAL A 370 -15.23 -15.83 8.32
N ARG A 371 -15.14 -16.50 9.46
CA ARG A 371 -14.80 -17.94 9.55
C ARG A 371 -16.09 -18.73 9.67
N GLY A 372 -16.67 -19.12 8.53
CA GLY A 372 -17.81 -20.06 8.48
C GLY A 372 -19.09 -19.55 7.81
N THR A 373 -19.21 -18.26 7.49
CA THR A 373 -20.23 -17.79 6.54
C THR A 373 -19.73 -17.97 5.11
N GLU A 374 -20.56 -18.57 4.25
CA GLU A 374 -20.13 -19.11 2.95
C GLU A 374 -19.60 -18.03 2.01
N GLY A 375 -18.57 -18.38 1.23
CA GLY A 375 -17.68 -17.42 0.56
C GLY A 375 -18.23 -16.64 -0.63
N GLU A 376 -19.55 -16.54 -0.80
CA GLU A 376 -20.19 -15.92 -1.97
C GLU A 376 -19.79 -14.44 -2.14
N GLY A 377 -19.83 -13.67 -1.04
CA GLY A 377 -19.51 -12.24 -1.05
C GLY A 377 -18.05 -11.92 -1.41
N TYR A 378 -17.10 -12.74 -0.95
CA TYR A 378 -15.69 -12.65 -1.35
C TYR A 378 -15.50 -13.10 -2.80
N GLY A 379 -16.18 -14.19 -3.17
CA GLY A 379 -16.06 -14.84 -4.47
C GLY A 379 -16.33 -13.89 -5.64
N ARG A 380 -17.30 -12.98 -5.50
CA ARG A 380 -17.58 -11.92 -6.49
C ARG A 380 -16.38 -11.03 -6.77
N TYR A 381 -15.79 -10.42 -5.75
CA TYR A 381 -14.71 -9.45 -5.92
C TYR A 381 -13.41 -10.14 -6.36
N ALA A 382 -13.14 -11.34 -5.84
CA ALA A 382 -12.02 -12.16 -6.28
C ALA A 382 -12.17 -12.63 -7.74
N ALA A 383 -13.37 -13.06 -8.16
CA ALA A 383 -13.64 -13.45 -9.54
C ALA A 383 -13.52 -12.27 -10.52
N GLN A 384 -13.95 -11.07 -10.12
CA GLN A 384 -13.73 -9.85 -10.92
C GLN A 384 -12.23 -9.60 -11.15
N LEU A 385 -11.41 -9.62 -10.09
CA LEU A 385 -9.96 -9.44 -10.23
C LEU A 385 -9.31 -10.54 -11.07
N ALA A 386 -9.75 -11.79 -10.90
CA ALA A 386 -9.27 -12.91 -11.69
C ALA A 386 -9.65 -12.78 -13.17
N GLN A 387 -10.84 -12.25 -13.49
CA GLN A 387 -11.27 -11.96 -14.86
C GLN A 387 -10.38 -10.89 -15.52
N LEU A 388 -10.04 -9.81 -14.79
CA LEU A 388 -9.12 -8.77 -15.30
C LEU A 388 -7.70 -9.30 -15.56
N CYS A 389 -7.31 -10.37 -14.86
CA CYS A 389 -6.04 -11.08 -15.01
C CYS A 389 -6.16 -12.39 -15.80
N GLY A 390 -7.23 -12.58 -16.57
CA GLY A 390 -7.55 -13.86 -17.23
C GLY A 390 -6.66 -14.27 -18.40
N GLU A 391 -5.74 -13.39 -18.83
CA GLU A 391 -4.86 -13.56 -19.98
C GLU A 391 -3.42 -13.13 -19.64
N GLU A 392 -2.42 -13.77 -20.25
CA GLU A 392 -1.01 -13.61 -19.86
C GLU A 392 -0.44 -12.17 -20.03
N GLY A 393 -1.01 -11.37 -20.93
CA GLY A 393 -0.63 -9.97 -21.16
C GLY A 393 -1.37 -8.96 -20.28
N LEU A 394 -2.19 -9.42 -19.33
CA LEU A 394 -3.06 -8.62 -18.45
C LEU A 394 -3.82 -7.45 -19.15
N PRO A 395 -4.39 -7.62 -20.35
CA PRO A 395 -5.01 -6.52 -21.10
C PRO A 395 -6.23 -5.93 -20.38
N GLY A 396 -6.84 -6.68 -19.45
CA GLY A 396 -7.90 -6.20 -18.55
C GLY A 396 -7.42 -5.19 -17.49
N LEU A 397 -6.11 -5.08 -17.23
CA LEU A 397 -5.53 -4.08 -16.31
C LEU A 397 -4.99 -2.82 -17.02
N ARG A 398 -5.13 -2.71 -18.35
CA ARG A 398 -4.72 -1.50 -19.09
C ARG A 398 -5.63 -0.31 -18.73
N ALA A 399 -5.03 0.76 -18.21
CA ALA A 399 -5.77 1.84 -17.58
C ALA A 399 -6.33 2.89 -18.57
N HIS A 400 -7.44 3.53 -18.20
CA HIS A 400 -8.18 4.47 -19.03
C HIS A 400 -8.19 5.90 -18.47
N TYR A 401 -7.10 6.61 -18.75
CA TYR A 401 -6.88 8.01 -18.35
C TYR A 401 -6.57 8.95 -19.53
N PRO A 402 -7.39 8.98 -20.60
CA PRO A 402 -7.17 9.92 -21.70
C PRO A 402 -7.20 11.36 -21.15
N ASP A 403 -6.25 12.19 -21.58
CA ASP A 403 -6.13 13.62 -21.25
C ASP A 403 -6.07 13.95 -19.74
N HIS A 404 -5.88 12.97 -18.85
CA HIS A 404 -5.84 13.22 -17.42
C HIS A 404 -4.51 13.87 -17.01
N PRO A 405 -4.50 15.09 -16.43
CA PRO A 405 -3.29 15.89 -16.29
C PRO A 405 -2.20 15.23 -15.43
N LEU A 406 -2.59 14.35 -14.49
CA LEU A 406 -1.67 13.63 -13.59
C LEU A 406 -1.52 12.14 -13.90
N LEU A 407 -2.33 11.57 -14.81
CA LEU A 407 -2.41 10.12 -15.05
C LEU A 407 -2.38 9.72 -16.53
N GLY A 408 -2.27 10.68 -17.46
CA GLY A 408 -2.16 10.40 -18.89
C GLY A 408 -0.98 9.51 -19.27
N TRP A 409 0.12 9.57 -18.50
CA TRP A 409 1.27 8.67 -18.62
C TRP A 409 0.93 7.17 -18.45
N LEU A 410 -0.19 6.86 -17.79
CA LEU A 410 -0.67 5.50 -17.56
C LEU A 410 -1.74 5.08 -18.58
N HIS A 411 -2.24 5.97 -19.44
CA HIS A 411 -3.26 5.64 -20.42
C HIS A 411 -2.80 4.52 -21.36
N GLY A 412 -3.57 3.44 -21.45
CA GLY A 412 -3.24 2.25 -22.24
C GLY A 412 -2.18 1.33 -21.61
N ARG A 413 -1.52 1.73 -20.53
CA ARG A 413 -0.47 0.95 -19.83
C ARG A 413 -1.04 0.25 -18.60
N ILE A 414 -0.31 -0.73 -18.08
CA ILE A 414 -0.64 -1.43 -16.82
C ILE A 414 0.20 -0.84 -15.70
N ASN A 415 -0.40 -0.54 -14.55
CA ASN A 415 0.31 -0.06 -13.37
C ASN A 415 0.96 -1.25 -12.65
N THR A 416 2.23 -1.12 -12.23
CA THR A 416 2.99 -2.21 -11.58
C THR A 416 2.84 -2.23 -10.06
N GLY A 417 2.52 -1.08 -9.45
CA GLY A 417 2.66 -0.83 -8.02
C GLY A 417 1.71 -1.62 -7.11
N MET A 418 2.04 -1.65 -5.82
CA MET A 418 1.20 -2.25 -4.78
C MET A 418 -0.08 -1.43 -4.54
N GLY A 419 0.02 -0.10 -4.53
CA GLY A 419 -1.15 0.75 -4.26
C GLY A 419 -2.16 0.72 -5.41
N HIS A 420 -1.67 1.00 -6.62
CA HIS A 420 -2.50 1.32 -7.78
C HIS A 420 -2.40 0.31 -8.94
N GLY A 421 -1.76 -0.85 -8.73
CA GLY A 421 -1.30 -1.72 -9.83
C GLY A 421 -1.42 -3.21 -9.59
N ALA A 422 -0.80 -3.97 -10.50
CA ALA A 422 -0.85 -5.42 -10.54
C ALA A 422 -0.30 -6.08 -9.26
N ALA A 423 0.69 -5.50 -8.59
CA ALA A 423 1.18 -6.05 -7.32
C ALA A 423 0.13 -5.97 -6.20
N GLY A 424 -0.72 -4.93 -6.19
CA GLY A 424 -1.87 -4.84 -5.27
C GLY A 424 -2.92 -5.92 -5.53
N VAL A 425 -3.19 -6.21 -6.81
CA VAL A 425 -4.08 -7.30 -7.22
C VAL A 425 -3.50 -8.66 -6.81
N VAL A 426 -2.20 -8.88 -7.02
CA VAL A 426 -1.50 -10.11 -6.59
C VAL A 426 -1.57 -10.29 -5.07
N ALA A 427 -1.34 -9.24 -4.29
CA ALA A 427 -1.43 -9.30 -2.83
C ALA A 427 -2.85 -9.66 -2.35
N ALA A 428 -3.88 -9.02 -2.92
CA ALA A 428 -5.28 -9.31 -2.57
C ALA A 428 -5.70 -10.73 -2.98
N LEU A 429 -5.37 -11.17 -4.20
CA LEU A 429 -5.67 -12.54 -4.66
C LEU A 429 -4.93 -13.60 -3.83
N SER A 430 -3.66 -13.36 -3.46
CA SER A 430 -2.90 -14.27 -2.60
C SER A 430 -3.52 -14.38 -1.20
N ALA A 431 -3.95 -13.26 -0.61
CA ALA A 431 -4.65 -13.26 0.67
C ALA A 431 -6.00 -14.01 0.61
N VAL A 432 -6.75 -13.88 -0.48
CA VAL A 432 -7.99 -14.65 -0.71
C VAL A 432 -7.72 -16.14 -0.85
N VAL A 433 -6.74 -16.54 -1.68
CA VAL A 433 -6.40 -17.96 -1.89
C VAL A 433 -5.84 -18.57 -0.60
N ARG A 434 -5.06 -17.84 0.20
CA ARG A 434 -4.62 -18.29 1.53
C ARG A 434 -5.79 -18.52 2.50
N ARG A 435 -6.86 -17.72 2.42
CA ARG A 435 -8.02 -17.80 3.31
C ARG A 435 -9.08 -18.81 2.88
N LEU A 436 -9.35 -18.93 1.58
CA LEU A 436 -10.43 -19.75 1.01
C LEU A 436 -9.94 -21.04 0.33
N GLY A 437 -8.62 -21.21 0.19
CA GLY A 437 -8.01 -22.29 -0.58
C GLY A 437 -7.86 -21.97 -2.08
N PRO A 438 -7.11 -22.81 -2.81
CA PRO A 438 -6.89 -22.64 -4.24
C PRO A 438 -8.15 -22.92 -5.06
N ARG A 439 -8.49 -21.97 -5.94
CA ARG A 439 -9.45 -22.15 -7.04
C ARG A 439 -8.71 -21.97 -8.36
N ALA A 440 -9.10 -22.73 -9.39
CA ALA A 440 -8.40 -22.74 -10.67
C ALA A 440 -8.35 -21.37 -11.39
N ASP A 441 -9.41 -20.57 -11.24
CA ASP A 441 -9.50 -19.21 -11.77
C ASP A 441 -8.53 -18.26 -11.05
N LEU A 442 -8.56 -18.24 -9.72
CA LEU A 442 -7.69 -17.39 -8.90
C LEU A 442 -6.20 -17.77 -9.06
N VAL A 443 -5.90 -19.08 -9.14
CA VAL A 443 -4.53 -19.60 -9.33
C VAL A 443 -3.98 -19.25 -10.71
N SER A 444 -4.79 -19.35 -11.77
CA SER A 444 -4.37 -18.94 -13.12
C SER A 444 -4.12 -17.43 -13.19
N ALA A 445 -5.06 -16.63 -12.65
CA ALA A 445 -4.92 -15.17 -12.57
C ALA A 445 -3.65 -14.73 -11.81
N LEU A 446 -3.36 -15.35 -10.65
CA LEU A 446 -2.12 -15.12 -9.90
C LEU A 446 -0.90 -15.46 -10.74
N ARG A 447 -0.85 -16.63 -11.39
CA ARG A 447 0.29 -17.06 -12.21
C ARG A 447 0.55 -16.11 -13.38
N TYR A 448 -0.50 -15.64 -14.07
CA TYR A 448 -0.38 -14.67 -15.15
C TYR A 448 0.12 -13.32 -14.63
N ALA A 449 -0.45 -12.80 -13.55
CA ALA A 449 -0.03 -11.54 -12.95
C ALA A 449 1.42 -11.58 -12.42
N CYS A 450 1.82 -12.67 -11.77
CA CYS A 450 3.20 -12.87 -11.29
C CYS A 450 4.20 -13.01 -12.45
N ARG A 451 3.86 -13.75 -13.51
CA ARG A 451 4.73 -13.89 -14.70
C ARG A 451 4.93 -12.55 -15.40
N TRP A 452 3.86 -11.78 -15.58
CA TRP A 452 3.91 -10.45 -16.17
C TRP A 452 4.79 -9.52 -15.32
N LEU A 453 4.51 -9.38 -14.02
CA LEU A 453 5.34 -8.56 -13.12
C LEU A 453 6.81 -8.98 -13.12
N ARG A 454 7.12 -10.28 -13.14
CA ARG A 454 8.50 -10.77 -13.24
C ARG A 454 9.17 -10.33 -14.55
N GLY A 455 8.44 -10.36 -15.67
CA GLY A 455 8.91 -9.91 -16.99
C GLY A 455 9.16 -8.41 -17.09
N GLU A 456 8.37 -7.60 -16.38
CA GLU A 456 8.49 -6.13 -16.33
C GLU A 456 9.59 -5.60 -15.39
N SER A 457 10.33 -6.50 -14.73
CA SER A 457 11.44 -6.12 -13.85
C SER A 457 12.73 -5.81 -14.62
N PHE A 458 13.56 -4.95 -14.05
CA PHE A 458 14.91 -4.67 -14.52
C PHE A 458 15.84 -4.31 -13.37
N ASP A 459 17.14 -4.50 -13.56
CA ASP A 459 18.16 -4.06 -12.62
C ASP A 459 18.58 -2.62 -12.99
N ASP A 460 18.59 -1.71 -12.01
CA ASP A 460 18.88 -0.28 -12.20
C ASP A 460 20.38 0.06 -12.03
N ALA A 461 20.78 1.33 -12.14
CA ALA A 461 22.18 1.74 -11.98
C ALA A 461 22.71 1.72 -10.52
N ARG A 462 21.96 1.17 -9.56
CA ARG A 462 22.39 0.80 -8.21
C ARG A 462 22.37 -0.72 -7.99
N ASP A 463 22.25 -1.49 -9.08
CA ASP A 463 22.07 -2.95 -9.08
C ASP A 463 20.81 -3.41 -8.31
N ILE A 464 19.82 -2.52 -8.12
CA ILE A 464 18.54 -2.86 -7.51
C ILE A 464 17.62 -3.44 -8.58
N ARG A 465 17.15 -4.67 -8.39
CA ARG A 465 16.03 -5.20 -9.18
C ARG A 465 14.76 -4.45 -8.83
N THR A 466 14.19 -3.76 -9.80
CA THR A 466 13.06 -2.84 -9.61
C THR A 466 12.08 -2.83 -10.77
N TRP A 467 11.06 -1.96 -10.65
CA TRP A 467 9.96 -1.78 -11.59
C TRP A 467 9.72 -0.28 -11.82
N ALA A 468 9.49 0.10 -13.07
CA ALA A 468 8.93 1.41 -13.40
C ALA A 468 7.47 1.48 -12.90
N GLY A 469 6.90 2.68 -12.71
CA GLY A 469 5.54 2.85 -12.19
C GLY A 469 4.41 2.29 -13.09
N CYS A 470 4.73 1.95 -14.33
CA CYS A 470 3.91 1.17 -15.25
C CYS A 470 4.78 0.16 -16.02
N GLY A 471 4.13 -0.84 -16.61
CA GLY A 471 4.81 -1.82 -17.47
C GLY A 471 5.50 -1.12 -18.64
N LEU A 472 6.71 -1.60 -18.95
CA LEU A 472 7.51 -1.16 -20.08
C LEU A 472 6.87 -1.54 -21.41
N ASP A 473 6.05 -2.60 -21.48
CA ASP A 473 5.38 -3.03 -22.72
C ASP A 473 6.37 -3.27 -23.89
N GLY A 474 7.61 -3.69 -23.57
CA GLY A 474 8.71 -3.86 -24.53
C GLY A 474 9.51 -2.60 -24.84
N GLU A 475 9.18 -1.44 -24.25
CA GLU A 475 9.99 -0.22 -24.32
C GLU A 475 11.38 -0.41 -23.69
N ARG A 476 12.32 0.46 -24.06
CA ARG A 476 13.66 0.47 -23.48
C ARG A 476 13.58 0.82 -21.98
N ARG A 477 14.24 0.00 -21.16
CA ARG A 477 14.44 0.23 -19.72
C ARG A 477 14.91 1.66 -19.43
N PRO A 478 14.37 2.35 -18.41
CA PRO A 478 14.86 3.65 -17.97
C PRO A 478 16.36 3.60 -17.65
N PRO A 479 17.17 4.56 -18.11
CA PRO A 479 18.58 4.65 -17.73
C PRO A 479 18.72 5.22 -16.30
N GLY A 480 19.77 4.83 -15.60
CA GLY A 480 20.12 5.39 -14.29
C GLY A 480 19.51 4.65 -13.10
N ALA A 481 19.57 5.29 -11.93
CA ALA A 481 19.08 4.74 -10.67
C ALA A 481 17.63 5.18 -10.43
N HIS A 482 16.75 4.25 -10.04
CA HIS A 482 15.33 4.51 -9.90
C HIS A 482 15.01 4.97 -8.47
N ALA A 483 14.85 6.29 -8.29
CA ALA A 483 14.70 6.91 -6.97
C ALA A 483 13.48 6.40 -6.17
N ARG A 484 12.36 6.06 -6.82
CA ARG A 484 11.15 5.60 -6.10
C ARG A 484 11.28 4.13 -5.73
N GLN A 485 11.61 3.85 -4.47
CA GLN A 485 11.62 2.53 -3.85
C GLN A 485 10.77 2.51 -2.58
N ALA A 486 9.46 2.28 -2.78
CA ALA A 486 8.41 2.48 -1.79
C ALA A 486 7.52 1.23 -1.63
N TRP A 487 6.66 1.22 -0.60
CA TRP A 487 5.58 0.24 -0.53
C TRP A 487 4.65 0.40 -1.74
N CYS A 488 4.15 1.61 -2.03
CA CYS A 488 3.15 1.81 -3.09
C CYS A 488 3.68 1.55 -4.51
N TYR A 489 4.97 1.79 -4.77
CA TYR A 489 5.64 1.65 -6.07
C TYR A 489 7.13 1.30 -5.91
N GLY A 490 7.65 0.42 -6.76
CA GLY A 490 9.05 -0.03 -6.73
C GLY A 490 9.23 -1.32 -5.92
N THR A 491 10.49 -1.64 -5.60
CA THR A 491 10.88 -2.99 -5.14
C THR A 491 10.18 -3.49 -3.88
N PRO A 492 9.99 -2.70 -2.80
CA PRO A 492 9.42 -3.21 -1.53
C PRO A 492 8.06 -3.88 -1.71
N GLY A 493 7.07 -3.16 -2.26
CA GLY A 493 5.74 -3.69 -2.45
C GLY A 493 5.71 -4.85 -3.46
N VAL A 494 6.35 -4.69 -4.61
CA VAL A 494 6.25 -5.67 -5.70
C VAL A 494 6.96 -6.98 -5.35
N SER A 495 8.16 -6.93 -4.74
CA SER A 495 8.87 -8.13 -4.29
C SER A 495 8.09 -8.88 -3.20
N TRP A 496 7.48 -8.18 -2.25
CA TRP A 496 6.60 -8.82 -1.25
C TRP A 496 5.39 -9.51 -1.90
N ALA A 497 4.69 -8.85 -2.82
CA ALA A 497 3.53 -9.44 -3.49
C ALA A 497 3.89 -10.72 -4.25
N LEU A 498 5.03 -10.73 -4.94
CA LEU A 498 5.53 -11.91 -5.66
C LEU A 498 6.01 -13.02 -4.73
N TRP A 499 6.67 -12.68 -3.62
CA TRP A 499 7.10 -13.64 -2.61
C TRP A 499 5.91 -14.33 -1.94
N GLU A 500 4.91 -13.56 -1.53
CA GLU A 500 3.67 -14.08 -0.92
C GLU A 500 2.87 -14.93 -1.90
N ALA A 501 2.82 -14.56 -3.19
CA ALA A 501 2.22 -15.39 -4.22
C ALA A 501 2.99 -16.70 -4.44
N GLY A 502 4.32 -16.68 -4.39
CA GLY A 502 5.17 -17.88 -4.41
C GLY A 502 4.80 -18.85 -3.29
N GLU A 503 4.72 -18.38 -2.05
CA GLU A 503 4.30 -19.20 -0.90
C GLU A 503 2.88 -19.77 -1.05
N VAL A 504 1.93 -18.98 -1.57
CA VAL A 504 0.53 -19.40 -1.74
C VAL A 504 0.35 -20.38 -2.91
N LEU A 505 1.15 -20.25 -3.98
CA LEU A 505 1.14 -21.13 -5.14
C LEU A 505 1.99 -22.41 -4.96
N GLY A 506 2.84 -22.46 -3.93
CA GLY A 506 3.87 -23.49 -3.77
C GLY A 506 5.05 -23.34 -4.76
N ASP A 507 5.22 -22.16 -5.34
CA ASP A 507 6.23 -21.83 -6.34
C ASP A 507 7.47 -21.26 -5.65
N ARG A 508 8.40 -22.15 -5.29
CA ARG A 508 9.66 -21.78 -4.62
C ARG A 508 10.58 -20.95 -5.53
N ASP A 509 10.62 -21.22 -6.82
CA ASP A 509 11.42 -20.45 -7.78
C ASP A 509 10.96 -18.99 -7.85
N LEU A 510 9.64 -18.74 -7.76
CA LEU A 510 9.09 -17.39 -7.66
C LEU A 510 9.42 -16.73 -6.32
N ALA A 511 9.28 -17.46 -5.20
CA ALA A 511 9.59 -16.95 -3.87
C ALA A 511 11.08 -16.59 -3.73
N ASP A 512 11.99 -17.47 -4.14
CA ASP A 512 13.44 -17.25 -4.08
C ASP A 512 13.87 -16.09 -5.01
N TRP A 513 13.29 -15.99 -6.21
CA TRP A 513 13.53 -14.87 -7.12
C TRP A 513 13.06 -13.54 -6.54
N ALA A 514 11.89 -13.51 -5.90
CA ALA A 514 11.35 -12.32 -5.25
C ALA A 514 12.17 -11.95 -3.99
N GLY A 515 12.65 -12.94 -3.24
CA GLY A 515 13.59 -12.76 -2.14
C GLY A 515 14.92 -12.15 -2.60
N ALA A 516 15.48 -12.62 -3.72
CA ALA A 516 16.68 -12.04 -4.32
C ALA A 516 16.46 -10.58 -4.75
N ALA A 517 15.31 -10.26 -5.33
CA ALA A 517 14.95 -8.87 -5.66
C ALA A 517 14.87 -7.99 -4.39
N PHE A 518 14.24 -8.48 -3.32
CA PHE A 518 14.19 -7.77 -2.04
C PHE A 518 15.59 -7.56 -1.43
N THR A 519 16.48 -8.57 -1.49
CA THR A 519 17.88 -8.44 -1.05
C THR A 519 18.61 -7.36 -1.83
N SER A 520 18.54 -7.36 -3.17
CA SER A 520 19.18 -6.32 -4.00
C SER A 520 18.72 -4.90 -3.63
N PHE A 521 17.42 -4.76 -3.30
CA PHE A 521 16.88 -3.50 -2.80
C PHE A 521 17.44 -3.14 -1.42
N ALA A 522 17.47 -4.07 -0.46
CA ALA A 522 17.96 -3.80 0.88
C ALA A 522 19.45 -3.40 0.90
N ASP A 523 20.27 -4.04 0.04
CA ASP A 523 21.69 -3.75 -0.14
C ASP A 523 21.91 -2.40 -0.84
N GLY A 524 21.17 -2.13 -1.92
CA GLY A 524 21.25 -0.87 -2.67
C GLY A 524 20.52 0.32 -2.04
N PHE A 525 19.72 0.10 -0.98
CA PHE A 525 18.87 1.14 -0.39
C PHE A 525 19.71 2.28 0.21
N HIS A 526 19.36 3.52 -0.11
CA HIS A 526 19.98 4.72 0.44
C HIS A 526 18.90 5.74 0.81
N GLU A 527 18.76 6.06 2.09
CA GLU A 527 17.70 6.92 2.64
C GLU A 527 17.67 8.29 1.94
N GLY A 528 18.81 8.99 1.91
CA GLY A 528 18.92 10.32 1.28
C GLY A 528 18.78 10.34 -0.25
N PHE A 529 18.39 9.22 -0.88
CA PHE A 529 18.06 9.14 -2.31
C PHE A 529 16.67 8.56 -2.55
N HIS A 530 16.28 7.50 -1.83
CA HIS A 530 14.97 6.86 -1.99
C HIS A 530 13.86 7.45 -1.12
N LEU A 531 14.19 8.09 0.02
CA LEU A 531 13.25 8.78 0.89
C LEU A 531 13.27 10.27 0.55
N PHE A 532 12.53 10.63 -0.50
CA PHE A 532 12.45 11.99 -1.03
C PHE A 532 11.01 12.53 -1.03
N GLY A 533 10.90 13.86 -1.04
CA GLY A 533 9.64 14.59 -0.96
C GLY A 533 9.75 15.78 -0.02
N ASP A 534 8.94 16.81 -0.26
CA ASP A 534 9.03 18.08 0.46
C ASP A 534 8.36 18.00 1.85
N ASP A 535 7.39 17.10 2.02
CA ASP A 535 6.65 16.91 3.26
C ASP A 535 7.24 15.75 4.10
N PRO A 536 7.33 15.86 5.45
CA PRO A 536 7.75 14.75 6.31
C PRO A 536 6.97 13.44 6.07
N GLY A 537 5.69 13.51 5.73
CA GLY A 537 4.86 12.35 5.39
C GLY A 537 5.27 11.65 4.09
N ASP A 538 5.96 12.32 3.16
CA ASP A 538 6.53 11.67 1.98
C ASP A 538 7.77 10.84 2.35
N ARG A 539 8.65 11.40 3.21
CA ARG A 539 9.91 10.75 3.62
C ARG A 539 9.71 9.68 4.68
N LEU A 540 8.74 9.86 5.58
CA LEU A 540 8.55 9.01 6.76
C LEU A 540 7.31 8.10 6.69
N GLY A 541 6.30 8.46 5.87
CA GLY A 541 4.99 7.81 5.81
C GLY A 541 4.96 6.34 5.36
N LEU A 542 3.79 5.69 5.48
CA LEU A 542 3.58 4.31 5.03
C LEU A 542 3.51 4.16 3.51
N CYS A 543 2.98 5.16 2.80
CA CYS A 543 2.77 5.06 1.35
C CYS A 543 4.10 4.90 0.60
N HIS A 544 5.02 5.85 0.82
CA HIS A 544 6.31 5.93 0.11
C HIS A 544 7.50 6.39 0.96
N GLY A 545 7.37 6.39 2.29
CA GLY A 545 8.44 6.74 3.22
C GLY A 545 9.01 5.55 4.00
N ALA A 546 9.86 5.87 4.98
CA ALA A 546 10.57 4.92 5.82
C ALA A 546 9.66 3.90 6.54
N ALA A 547 8.47 4.32 6.99
CA ALA A 547 7.53 3.40 7.63
C ALA A 547 7.01 2.32 6.68
N GLY A 548 6.80 2.64 5.40
CA GLY A 548 6.38 1.67 4.38
C GLY A 548 7.46 0.62 4.15
N VAL A 549 8.72 1.05 4.05
CA VAL A 549 9.88 0.16 3.96
C VAL A 549 10.02 -0.71 5.21
N LEU A 550 9.87 -0.13 6.41
CA LEU A 550 9.88 -0.86 7.68
C LEU A 550 8.80 -1.96 7.74
N ALA A 551 7.56 -1.63 7.34
CA ALA A 551 6.45 -2.57 7.38
C ALA A 551 6.67 -3.78 6.45
N VAL A 552 7.17 -3.54 5.23
CA VAL A 552 7.54 -4.61 4.28
C VAL A 552 8.70 -5.44 4.82
N ALA A 553 9.78 -4.80 5.28
CA ALA A 553 10.96 -5.49 5.80
C ALA A 553 10.63 -6.37 7.01
N ASP A 554 9.75 -5.91 7.89
CA ASP A 554 9.26 -6.69 9.02
C ASP A 554 8.37 -7.86 8.58
N ALA A 555 7.50 -7.68 7.58
CA ALA A 555 6.70 -8.78 7.02
C ALA A 555 7.59 -9.88 6.39
N VAL A 556 8.58 -9.49 5.59
CA VAL A 556 9.59 -10.40 5.00
C VAL A 556 10.32 -11.18 6.09
N ARG A 557 10.87 -10.47 7.09
CA ARG A 557 11.57 -11.05 8.24
C ARG A 557 10.70 -12.03 9.04
N ARG A 558 9.44 -11.67 9.28
CA ARG A 558 8.49 -12.47 10.08
C ARG A 558 8.01 -13.73 9.37
N CYS A 559 7.95 -13.70 8.03
CA CYS A 559 7.47 -14.82 7.23
C CYS A 559 8.58 -15.78 6.77
N GLY A 560 9.83 -15.57 7.20
CA GLY A 560 10.96 -16.45 6.85
C GLY A 560 11.61 -16.12 5.50
N GLY A 561 11.44 -14.89 5.01
CA GLY A 561 12.16 -14.38 3.83
C GLY A 561 13.64 -14.08 4.12
N PRO A 562 14.35 -13.44 3.17
CA PRO A 562 15.81 -13.22 3.26
C PRO A 562 16.26 -12.46 4.53
N PRO A 563 17.45 -12.77 5.08
CA PRO A 563 18.00 -12.11 6.27
C PRO A 563 18.10 -10.58 6.18
N ALA A 564 18.23 -10.04 4.96
CA ALA A 564 18.24 -8.61 4.67
C ALA A 564 17.02 -7.86 5.25
N GLY A 565 15.88 -8.54 5.42
CA GLY A 565 14.71 -7.97 6.08
C GLY A 565 14.97 -7.56 7.54
N ALA A 566 15.79 -8.32 8.28
CA ALA A 566 16.16 -7.96 9.66
C ALA A 566 17.05 -6.71 9.72
N VAL A 567 18.08 -6.66 8.87
CA VAL A 567 18.98 -5.51 8.76
C VAL A 567 18.20 -4.23 8.40
N LEU A 568 17.27 -4.34 7.45
CA LEU A 568 16.48 -3.18 7.03
C LEU A 568 15.45 -2.74 8.08
N VAL A 569 14.91 -3.65 8.90
CA VAL A 569 14.08 -3.28 10.08
C VAL A 569 14.88 -2.44 11.07
N GLU A 570 16.07 -2.88 11.46
CA GLU A 570 16.93 -2.16 12.41
C GLU A 570 17.34 -0.78 11.88
N ARG A 571 17.68 -0.73 10.59
CA ARG A 571 18.04 0.50 9.85
C ARG A 571 16.87 1.49 9.80
N MET A 572 15.67 1.05 9.44
CA MET A 572 14.49 1.93 9.37
C MET A 572 13.97 2.37 10.75
N LEU A 573 14.04 1.51 11.78
CA LEU A 573 13.73 1.92 13.16
C LEU A 573 14.71 3.00 13.64
N SER A 574 16.00 2.84 13.35
CA SER A 574 17.04 3.83 13.68
C SER A 574 16.83 5.15 12.95
N HIS A 575 16.49 5.09 11.65
CA HIS A 575 16.15 6.27 10.86
C HIS A 575 14.92 7.00 11.43
N LEU A 576 13.83 6.29 11.74
CA LEU A 576 12.60 6.91 12.26
C LEU A 576 12.82 7.56 13.64
N VAL A 577 13.60 6.94 14.54
CA VAL A 577 13.94 7.55 15.83
C VAL A 577 14.85 8.78 15.67
N ALA A 578 15.77 8.78 14.71
CA ALA A 578 16.58 9.95 14.41
C ALA A 578 15.78 11.16 13.89
N HIS A 579 14.55 10.94 13.41
CA HIS A 579 13.63 11.98 12.91
C HIS A 579 12.43 12.20 13.85
N GLU A 580 12.59 12.01 15.17
CA GLU A 580 11.53 12.22 16.19
C GLU A 580 10.84 13.59 16.06
N GLU A 581 11.58 14.67 15.82
CA GLU A 581 11.02 16.02 15.68
C GLU A 581 10.11 16.15 14.44
N GLU A 582 10.51 15.57 13.31
CA GLU A 582 9.68 15.54 12.09
C GLU A 582 8.42 14.68 12.28
N LEU A 583 8.53 13.55 12.99
CA LEU A 583 7.38 12.73 13.37
C LEU A 583 6.41 13.49 14.29
N TRP A 584 6.95 14.29 15.21
CA TRP A 584 6.14 15.16 16.06
C TRP A 584 5.43 16.26 15.26
N GLN A 585 6.12 16.91 14.32
CA GLN A 585 5.48 17.84 13.39
C GLN A 585 4.36 17.14 12.59
N LEU A 586 4.64 15.99 11.99
CA LEU A 586 3.67 15.22 11.22
C LEU A 586 2.43 14.85 12.07
N ALA A 587 2.61 14.49 13.34
CA ALA A 587 1.51 14.21 14.27
C ALA A 587 0.64 15.44 14.56
N ARG A 588 1.21 16.65 14.57
CA ARG A 588 0.46 17.91 14.72
C ARG A 588 -0.38 18.24 13.49
N GLU A 589 0.03 17.74 12.32
CA GLU A 589 -0.61 18.00 11.04
C GLU A 589 -1.64 16.92 10.68
N ARG A 590 -1.27 15.63 10.71
CA ARG A 590 -2.11 14.51 10.23
C ARG A 590 -1.80 13.17 10.92
N CYS A 591 -2.85 12.47 11.33
CA CYS A 591 -2.80 11.16 12.02
C CYS A 591 -3.38 10.01 11.17
N GLY A 592 -3.57 10.21 9.86
CA GLY A 592 -4.02 9.17 8.94
C GLY A 592 -2.99 8.04 8.73
N LEU A 593 -3.43 6.90 8.17
CA LEU A 593 -2.58 5.72 8.02
C LEU A 593 -1.49 5.92 6.95
N LEU A 594 -1.85 6.21 5.69
CA LEU A 594 -0.85 6.16 4.60
C LEU A 594 0.22 7.26 4.64
N GLY A 595 -0.16 8.49 4.98
CA GLY A 595 0.74 9.65 4.95
C GLY A 595 0.79 10.46 6.24
N GLY A 596 0.19 9.99 7.32
CA GLY A 596 0.21 10.66 8.63
C GLY A 596 1.03 9.90 9.68
N ALA A 597 1.25 10.54 10.83
CA ALA A 597 2.00 9.94 11.92
C ALA A 597 1.35 8.66 12.49
N GLY A 598 0.02 8.52 12.33
CA GLY A 598 -0.74 7.33 12.73
C GLY A 598 -0.15 6.04 12.18
N GLY A 599 0.10 6.01 10.86
CA GLY A 599 0.71 4.84 10.22
C GLY A 599 2.18 4.64 10.56
N VAL A 600 2.96 5.73 10.69
CA VAL A 600 4.40 5.63 11.01
C VAL A 600 4.60 5.03 12.39
N LEU A 601 3.88 5.54 13.38
CA LEU A 601 3.94 5.06 14.76
C LEU A 601 3.34 3.65 14.87
N ALA A 602 2.29 3.34 14.10
CA ALA A 602 1.77 1.97 14.00
C ALA A 602 2.81 0.98 13.45
N ALA A 603 3.57 1.34 12.42
CA ALA A 603 4.64 0.50 11.87
C ALA A 603 5.76 0.25 12.89
N MET A 604 6.23 1.31 13.59
CA MET A 604 7.26 1.20 14.64
C MET A 604 6.80 0.30 15.80
N LEU A 605 5.58 0.48 16.29
CA LEU A 605 5.00 -0.35 17.35
C LEU A 605 4.84 -1.81 16.89
N THR A 606 4.37 -2.04 15.66
CA THR A 606 4.22 -3.40 15.09
C THR A 606 5.57 -4.12 14.97
N ALA A 607 6.59 -3.47 14.39
CA ALA A 607 7.94 -4.05 14.25
C ALA A 607 8.61 -4.34 15.60
N THR A 608 8.29 -3.56 16.63
CA THR A 608 8.79 -3.74 18.02
C THR A 608 7.91 -4.64 18.90
N GLY A 609 6.97 -5.38 18.31
CA GLY A 609 6.21 -6.45 18.96
C GLY A 609 4.71 -6.20 19.15
N GLY A 610 4.16 -5.18 18.52
CA GLY A 610 2.73 -4.87 18.53
C GLY A 610 1.85 -5.79 17.68
N ASP A 611 0.54 -5.55 17.79
CA ASP A 611 -0.50 -6.26 17.07
C ASP A 611 -0.39 -6.10 15.54
N ARG A 612 -0.55 -7.20 14.80
CA ARG A 612 -0.38 -7.25 13.34
C ARG A 612 -1.69 -7.21 12.55
N SER A 613 -2.85 -7.24 13.19
CA SER A 613 -4.14 -7.49 12.52
C SER A 613 -4.54 -6.42 11.50
N TRP A 614 -3.89 -5.25 11.52
CA TRP A 614 -4.09 -4.17 10.56
C TRP A 614 -3.23 -4.30 9.28
N LEU A 615 -2.14 -5.09 9.31
CA LEU A 615 -1.19 -5.24 8.20
C LEU A 615 -1.80 -5.70 6.87
N PRO A 616 -2.89 -6.51 6.82
CA PRO A 616 -3.54 -6.82 5.55
C PRO A 616 -4.01 -5.59 4.77
N CYS A 617 -4.23 -4.44 5.41
CA CYS A 617 -4.55 -3.19 4.69
C CYS A 617 -3.42 -2.78 3.71
N LEU A 618 -2.17 -3.12 4.04
CA LEU A 618 -1.01 -2.88 3.18
C LEU A 618 -0.71 -4.09 2.26
N GLY A 619 -1.58 -5.10 2.22
CA GLY A 619 -1.29 -6.39 1.58
C GLY A 619 -0.25 -7.25 2.32
N LEU A 620 0.05 -6.92 3.59
CA LEU A 620 1.10 -7.56 4.40
C LEU A 620 0.51 -8.55 5.44
N ARG A 621 1.38 -9.33 6.10
CA ARG A 621 1.04 -10.29 7.17
C ARG A 621 1.95 -10.14 8.38
#